data_AF-A0A9D9HA93-F1
#
_entry.id   AF-A0A9D9HA93-F1
#
_cell.length_a   1.000
_cell.length_b   1.000
_cell.length_c   1.000
_cell.angle_alpha   90.00
_cell.angle_beta   90.00
_cell.angle_gamma   90.00
#
_symmetry.space_group_name_H-M   'P 1'
#
loop_
_entity.id
_entity.type
_entity.pdbx_description
1 polymer ?
#
loop_
_entity_poly.entity_id
_entity_poly.type
_entity_poly.pdbx_seq_one_letter_code
_entity_poly.pdbx_strand_id
1 'polypeptide(L)' 'MCAYCKGTDLRDSLTTYVAVINKSTIIIRNVPCQECVQCGEKYYTDKVMQDIEAIIKKAIEIQSEFYVTEYSSVA' A
#
# COMPACT_ATOMS: atom_id res chain seq x y z
N MET A 1 17.62 0.66 -7.61
CA MET A 1 18.52 1.12 -6.52
C MET A 1 17.68 1.73 -5.41
N CYS A 2 17.85 1.27 -4.18
CA CYS A 2 17.15 1.74 -2.99
C CYS A 2 17.60 3.16 -2.61
N ALA A 3 16.64 4.07 -2.45
CA ALA A 3 16.92 5.46 -2.08
C ALA A 3 17.51 5.59 -0.67
N TYR A 4 17.12 4.69 0.25
CA TYR A 4 17.51 4.69 1.66
C TYR A 4 18.90 4.08 1.90
N CYS A 5 19.08 2.77 1.66
CA CYS A 5 20.32 2.06 1.98
C CYS A 5 21.32 1.98 0.81
N LYS A 6 20.98 2.54 -0.37
CA LYS A 6 21.75 2.46 -1.62
C LYS A 6 21.95 1.05 -2.17
N GLY A 7 21.24 0.06 -1.63
CA GLY A 7 21.21 -1.29 -2.17
C GLY A 7 20.74 -1.35 -3.62
N THR A 8 21.29 -2.27 -4.40
CA THR A 8 20.92 -2.43 -5.82
C THR A 8 19.70 -3.31 -6.01
N ASP A 9 19.47 -4.23 -5.08
CA ASP A 9 18.51 -5.32 -5.25
C ASP A 9 17.13 -4.92 -4.71
N LEU A 10 16.22 -4.72 -5.65
CA LEU A 10 14.79 -4.56 -5.43
C LEU A 10 14.09 -5.79 -6.00
N ARG A 11 13.13 -6.35 -5.26
CA ARG A 11 12.30 -7.48 -5.70
C ARG A 11 10.84 -7.10 -5.66
N ASP A 12 10.05 -7.66 -6.58
CA ASP A 12 8.59 -7.53 -6.49
C ASP A 12 8.09 -8.37 -5.29
N SER A 13 7.21 -7.78 -4.48
CA SER A 13 6.60 -8.43 -3.32
C SER A 13 5.18 -7.89 -3.07
N LEU A 14 4.45 -8.60 -2.22
CA LEU A 14 3.12 -8.19 -1.76
C LEU A 14 3.23 -7.74 -0.30
N THR A 15 2.55 -6.66 0.04
CA THR A 15 2.57 -6.13 1.40
C THR A 15 1.19 -5.67 1.86
N THR A 16 1.07 -5.41 3.16
CA THR A 16 -0.14 -4.82 3.75
C THR A 16 0.10 -3.32 3.92
N TYR A 17 -0.73 -2.52 3.27
CA TYR A 17 -0.75 -1.07 3.42
C TYR A 17 -1.73 -0.68 4.52
N VAL A 18 -1.29 0.11 5.50
CA VAL A 18 -2.11 0.58 6.61
C VAL A 18 -2.15 2.10 6.58
N ALA A 19 -3.35 2.66 6.48
CA ALA A 19 -3.58 4.11 6.51
C ALA A 19 -4.47 4.47 7.69
N VAL A 20 -4.14 5.55 8.40
CA VAL A 20 -4.99 6.12 9.44
C VAL A 20 -5.48 7.48 8.94
N ILE A 21 -6.78 7.58 8.66
CA ILE A 21 -7.39 8.78 8.07
C ILE A 21 -8.65 9.11 8.86
N ASN A 22 -8.80 10.34 9.33
CA ASN A 22 -9.98 10.80 10.08
C ASN A 22 -10.38 9.86 11.23
N LYS A 23 -9.40 9.37 12.00
CA LYS A 23 -9.57 8.36 13.08
C LYS A 23 -10.03 6.96 12.61
N SER A 24 -10.18 6.75 11.31
CA SER A 24 -10.50 5.46 10.72
C SER A 24 -9.21 4.74 10.30
N THR A 25 -9.12 3.45 10.60
CA THR A 25 -7.97 2.62 10.20
C THR A 25 -8.36 1.79 8.98
N ILE A 26 -7.63 2.00 7.88
CA ILE A 26 -7.82 1.32 6.61
C ILE A 26 -6.66 0.35 6.41
N ILE A 27 -6.97 -0.93 6.24
CA ILE A 27 -5.99 -1.99 6.02
C ILE A 27 -6.24 -2.61 4.65
N ILE A 28 -5.29 -2.42 3.73
CA ILE A 28 -5.32 -2.97 2.39
C ILE A 28 -4.28 -4.09 2.30
N ARG A 29 -4.72 -5.33 2.14
CA ARG A 29 -3.84 -6.50 2.03
C ARG A 29 -3.43 -6.76 0.59
N ASN A 30 -2.29 -7.42 0.41
CA ASN A 30 -1.77 -7.89 -0.87
C ASN A 30 -1.53 -6.76 -1.89
N VAL A 31 -1.05 -5.61 -1.41
CA VAL A 31 -0.67 -4.49 -2.27
C VAL A 31 0.67 -4.80 -2.94
N PRO A 32 0.76 -4.77 -4.28
CA PRO A 32 2.00 -5.00 -5.00
C PRO A 32 2.99 -3.85 -4.78
N CYS A 33 4.23 -4.19 -4.44
CA CYS A 33 5.29 -3.22 -4.21
C CYS A 33 6.66 -3.80 -4.63
N GLN A 34 7.65 -2.92 -4.76
CA GLN A 34 9.04 -3.33 -4.84
C GLN A 34 9.69 -3.17 -3.48
N GLU A 35 10.30 -4.23 -2.99
CA GLU A 35 10.93 -4.27 -1.68
C GLU A 35 12.44 -4.40 -1.84
N CYS A 36 13.19 -3.56 -1.12
CA CYS A 36 14.64 -3.70 -1.04
C CYS A 36 15.01 -4.92 -0.21
N VAL A 37 15.75 -5.85 -0.81
CA VAL A 37 16.16 -7.10 -0.16
C VAL A 37 17.04 -6.86 1.06
N GLN A 38 17.79 -5.76 1.08
CA GLN A 38 18.76 -5.48 2.16
C GLN A 38 18.15 -4.78 3.38
N CYS A 39 17.21 -3.85 3.19
CA CYS A 39 16.68 -3.04 4.29
C CYS A 39 15.14 -3.11 4.44
N GLY A 40 14.44 -3.80 3.54
CA GLY A 40 12.97 -3.96 3.59
C GLY A 40 12.18 -2.71 3.20
N GLU A 41 12.84 -1.69 2.63
CA GLU A 41 12.20 -0.47 2.14
C GLU A 41 11.25 -0.79 0.99
N LYS A 42 10.04 -0.21 1.00
CA LYS A 42 8.98 -0.54 0.03
C LYS A 42 8.70 0.64 -0.88
N TYR A 43 8.62 0.35 -2.17
CA TYR A 43 8.35 1.30 -3.23
C TYR A 43 7.09 0.91 -3.97
N TYR A 44 6.23 1.87 -4.24
CA TYR A 44 5.00 1.69 -4.98
C TYR A 44 5.11 2.46 -6.30
N THR A 45 4.54 1.92 -7.36
CA THR A 45 4.43 2.66 -8.63
C THR A 45 3.30 3.68 -8.54
N ASP A 46 3.34 4.69 -9.41
CA ASP A 46 2.29 5.71 -9.48
C ASP A 46 0.89 5.08 -9.67
N LYS A 47 0.81 4.00 -10.47
CA LYS A 47 -0.43 3.26 -10.68
C LYS A 47 -0.96 2.65 -9.38
N VAL A 48 -0.10 1.96 -8.62
CA VAL A 48 -0.50 1.34 -7.36
C VAL A 48 -0.95 2.40 -6.34
N MET A 49 -0.28 3.54 -6.31
CA MET A 49 -0.67 4.66 -5.45
C MET A 49 -2.04 5.22 -5.83
N GLN A 50 -2.35 5.38 -7.12
CA GLN A 50 -3.67 5.81 -7.59
C GLN A 50 -4.77 4.83 -7.17
N ASP A 51 -4.52 3.52 -7.25
CA ASP A 51 -5.47 2.49 -6.82
C ASP A 51 -5.71 2.53 -5.31
N ILE A 52 -4.65 2.70 -4.51
CA ILE A 52 -4.74 2.88 -3.05
C ILE A 52 -5.59 4.10 -2.70
N GLU A 53 -5.35 5.23 -3.36
CA GLU A 53 -6.14 6.46 -3.16
C GLU A 53 -7.62 6.25 -3.49
N ALA A 54 -7.92 5.53 -4.58
CA ALA A 54 -9.30 5.19 -4.94
C ALA A 54 -9.98 4.29 -3.90
N ILE A 55 -9.27 3.30 -3.35
CA ILE A 55 -9.76 2.42 -2.27
C ILE A 55 -10.04 3.25 -1.02
N ILE A 56 -9.12 4.11 -0.63
CA ILE A 56 -9.25 4.99 0.53
C ILE A 56 -10.46 5.91 0.37
N LYS A 57 -10.63 6.53 -0.81
CA LYS A 57 -11.76 7.42 -1.08
C LYS A 57 -13.10 6.70 -0.92
N LYS A 58 -13.22 5.48 -1.46
CA LYS A 58 -14.41 4.63 -1.28
C LYS A 58 -14.66 4.29 0.19
N ALA A 59 -13.62 3.97 0.95
CA ALA A 59 -13.74 3.66 2.37
C ALA A 59 -14.26 4.87 3.19
N ILE A 60 -13.79 6.08 2.85
CA ILE A 60 -14.24 7.33 3.47
C ILE A 60 -15.69 7.65 3.10
N GLU A 61 -16.10 7.44 1.85
CA GLU A 61 -17.49 7.65 1.40
C GLU A 61 -18.50 6.75 2.16
N ILE A 62 -18.08 5.54 2.55
CA ILE A 62 -18.90 4.60 3.33
C ILE A 62 -18.88 4.95 4.84
N GLN A 63 -18.06 5.92 5.27
CA GLN A 63 -18.00 6.43 6.65
C GLN A 63 -17.70 5.33 7.70
N SER A 64 -16.90 4.34 7.31
CA SER A 64 -16.55 3.21 8.18
C SER A 64 -15.36 3.54 9.09
N GLU A 65 -15.52 3.38 10.41
CA GLU A 65 -14.43 3.53 11.39
C GLU A 65 -13.31 2.47 11.20
N PHE A 66 -13.64 1.32 10.62
CA PHE A 66 -12.69 0.25 10.32
C PHE A 66 -13.00 -0.39 8.96
N TYR A 67 -12.05 -0.39 8.04
CA TYR A 67 -12.22 -0.93 6.68
C TYR A 67 -11.04 -1.83 6.30
N VAL A 68 -11.31 -3.11 6.07
CA VAL A 68 -10.32 -4.11 5.66
C VAL A 68 -10.72 -4.66 4.29
N THR A 69 -9.82 -4.57 3.32
CA THR A 69 -10.06 -5.10 1.98
C THR A 69 -8.80 -5.73 1.38
N GLU A 70 -9.00 -6.58 0.37
CA GLU A 70 -7.92 -7.14 -0.44
C GLU A 70 -7.75 -6.33 -1.72
N TYR A 71 -6.51 -6.01 -2.07
CA TYR A 71 -6.20 -5.16 -3.21
C TYR A 71 -6.80 -5.72 -4.52
N SER A 72 -6.68 -7.02 -4.76
CA SER A 72 -7.21 -7.72 -5.94
C SER A 72 -8.75 -7.71 -6.05
N SER A 73 -9.48 -7.39 -4.98
CA SER A 73 -10.94 -7.32 -5.01
C SER A 73 -11.45 -5.95 -5.48
N VAL A 74 -10.58 -4.95 -5.58
CA VAL A 74 -10.97 -3.55 -5.86
C VAL A 74 -10.23 -2.96 -7.07
N ALA A 75 -8.98 -3.38 -7.30
CA ALA A 75 -8.14 -2.97 -8.42
C ALA A 75 -8.44 -3.74 -9.71
#